data_AF-A0A9W7DNY6-F1
#
_entry.id   AF-A0A9W7DNY6-F1
#
_cell.length_a   1.000
_cell.length_b   1.000
_cell.length_c   1.000
_cell.angle_alpha   90.00
_cell.angle_beta   90.00
_cell.angle_gamma   90.00
#
_symmetry.space_group_name_H-M   'P 1'
#
loop_
_entity.id
_entity.type
_entity.pdbx_description
1 polymer ?
#
loop_
_entity_poly.entity_id
_entity_poly.type
_entity_poly.pdbx_seq_one_letter_code
_entity_poly.pdbx_strand_id
1 'polypeptide(L)'
;MSLPDVPPLTPSLCGTCGILVNSLMLVFNVGFLRSNSIATLDPALMSPPGQLLILLWGASYYACGREGCGGDVWFVFAVEKAYYVYKWVSWNMTHDAVGLIKRKLKSRDKMGALAPLFHATYGAADAVLGCMFFALWRQGR
;
A
#
# COMPACT_ATOMS: atom_id res chain seq x y z
N MET A 1 24.17 -9.98 -24.87
CA MET A 1 22.94 -10.63 -24.39
C MET A 1 21.88 -9.54 -24.30
N SER A 2 21.04 -9.41 -25.32
CA SER A 2 19.90 -8.50 -25.27
C SER A 2 18.93 -9.03 -24.21
N LEU A 3 18.54 -8.17 -23.27
CA LEU A 3 17.49 -8.52 -22.32
C LEU A 3 16.22 -8.87 -23.11
N PRO A 4 15.45 -9.89 -22.69
CA PRO A 4 14.18 -10.21 -23.35
C PRO A 4 13.26 -8.99 -23.32
N ASP A 5 12.52 -8.77 -24.42
CA ASP A 5 11.51 -7.71 -24.51
C ASP A 5 10.41 -7.97 -23.48
N VAL A 6 10.55 -7.34 -22.30
CA VAL A 6 9.51 -7.33 -21.28
C VAL A 6 8.37 -6.47 -21.83
N PRO A 7 7.14 -7.00 -21.97
CA PRO A 7 6.02 -6.21 -22.46
C PRO A 7 5.85 -4.95 -21.59
N PRO A 8 5.58 -3.78 -22.20
CA PRO A 8 5.49 -2.53 -21.46
C PRO A 8 4.36 -2.60 -20.42
N LEU A 9 4.63 -2.04 -19.24
CA LEU A 9 3.62 -1.89 -18.19
C LEU A 9 2.41 -1.15 -18.74
N THR A 10 1.21 -1.70 -18.54
CA THR A 10 -0.02 -1.08 -19.01
C THR A 10 -0.72 -0.34 -17.86
N PRO A 11 -1.40 0.79 -18.14
CA PRO A 11 -2.24 1.50 -17.18
C PRO A 11 -3.24 0.59 -16.46
N SER A 12 -3.91 -0.29 -17.20
CA SER A 12 -4.92 -1.20 -16.66
C SER A 12 -4.33 -2.21 -15.67
N LEU A 13 -3.15 -2.77 -15.96
CA LEU A 13 -2.45 -3.66 -15.03
C LEU A 13 -2.08 -2.91 -13.73
N CYS A 14 -1.51 -1.72 -13.86
CA CYS A 14 -1.10 -0.92 -12.69
C CYS A 14 -2.29 -0.52 -11.82
N GLY A 15 -3.37 -0.06 -12.44
CA GLY A 15 -4.62 0.28 -11.74
C GLY A 15 -5.22 -0.93 -11.04
N THR A 16 -5.23 -2.10 -11.69
CA THR A 16 -5.73 -3.36 -11.12
C THR A 16 -4.87 -3.83 -9.94
N CYS A 17 -3.55 -3.80 -10.06
CA CYS A 17 -2.66 -4.07 -8.93
C CYS A 17 -2.89 -3.09 -7.77
N GLY A 18 -3.06 -1.81 -8.09
CA GLY A 18 -3.31 -0.76 -7.10
C GLY A 18 -4.57 -0.99 -6.27
N ILE A 19 -5.71 -1.30 -6.90
CA ILE A 19 -6.95 -1.59 -6.16
C ILE A 19 -6.85 -2.88 -5.35
N LEU A 20 -6.22 -3.93 -5.88
CA LEU A 20 -6.08 -5.20 -5.16
C LEU A 20 -5.22 -5.03 -3.90
N VAL A 21 -4.06 -4.38 -4.01
CA VAL A 21 -3.15 -4.14 -2.88
C VAL A 21 -3.83 -3.27 -1.83
N ASN A 22 -4.45 -2.15 -2.24
CA ASN A 22 -5.12 -1.27 -1.27
C ASN A 22 -6.32 -1.96 -0.61
N SER A 23 -7.04 -2.83 -1.33
CA SER A 23 -8.16 -3.61 -0.76
C SER A 23 -7.73 -4.61 0.31
N LEU A 24 -6.45 -5.00 0.36
CA LEU A 24 -5.92 -5.82 1.47
C LEU A 24 -6.04 -5.11 2.83
N MET A 25 -6.21 -3.78 2.85
CA MET A 25 -6.56 -3.07 4.08
C MET A 25 -7.79 -3.69 4.76
N LEU A 26 -8.80 -4.13 4.00
CA LEU A 26 -9.99 -4.80 4.54
C LEU A 26 -9.68 -6.14 5.19
N VAL A 27 -8.64 -6.84 4.73
CA VAL A 27 -8.18 -8.09 5.36
C VAL A 27 -7.48 -7.76 6.69
N PHE A 28 -6.57 -6.80 6.68
CA PHE A 28 -5.79 -6.44 7.88
C PHE A 28 -6.64 -5.78 8.97
N ASN A 29 -7.62 -4.96 8.60
CA ASN A 29 -8.53 -4.32 9.54
C ASN A 29 -9.82 -5.13 9.79
N VAL A 30 -9.96 -6.29 9.16
CA VAL A 30 -11.10 -7.21 9.30
C VAL A 30 -12.43 -6.50 9.00
N GLY A 31 -12.54 -5.91 7.81
CA GLY A 31 -13.74 -5.18 7.39
C GLY A 31 -14.07 -4.01 8.33
N PHE A 32 -13.06 -3.24 8.72
CA PHE A 32 -13.11 -2.14 9.68
C PHE A 32 -13.33 -2.50 11.17
N LEU A 33 -13.62 -3.77 11.50
CA LEU A 33 -13.83 -4.19 12.89
C LEU A 33 -12.62 -3.97 13.79
N ARG A 34 -11.42 -3.91 13.20
CA ARG A 34 -10.14 -3.73 13.90
C ARG A 34 -9.36 -2.51 13.43
N SER A 35 -10.03 -1.52 12.83
CA SER A 35 -9.37 -0.29 12.37
C SER A 35 -8.57 0.41 13.46
N ASN A 36 -9.10 0.46 14.69
CA ASN A 36 -8.39 1.07 15.82
C ASN A 36 -7.09 0.33 16.17
N SER A 37 -7.03 -0.99 15.97
CA SER A 37 -5.81 -1.77 16.25
C SER A 37 -4.65 -1.36 15.33
N ILE A 38 -4.93 -1.05 14.07
CA ILE A 38 -3.91 -0.55 13.13
C ILE A 38 -3.55 0.91 13.46
N ALA A 39 -4.57 1.72 13.77
CA ALA A 39 -4.39 3.13 14.12
C ALA A 39 -3.55 3.34 15.39
N THR A 40 -3.56 2.38 16.33
CA THR A 40 -2.78 2.54 17.57
C THR A 40 -1.26 2.57 17.32
N LEU A 41 -0.80 1.99 16.21
CA LEU A 41 0.62 1.92 15.86
C LEU A 41 1.11 3.12 15.02
N ASP A 42 0.21 3.78 14.29
CA ASP A 42 0.45 5.06 13.61
C ASP A 42 -0.88 5.81 13.44
N PRO A 43 -1.30 6.60 14.45
CA PRO A 43 -2.63 7.22 14.44
C PRO A 43 -2.75 8.36 13.43
N ALA A 44 -1.64 8.99 13.06
CA ALA A 44 -1.64 10.09 12.11
C ALA A 44 -1.94 9.60 10.69
N LEU A 45 -1.35 8.46 10.29
CA LEU A 45 -1.49 7.92 8.94
C LEU A 45 -2.61 6.88 8.83
N MET A 46 -2.74 6.01 9.83
CA MET A 46 -3.59 4.81 9.77
C MET A 46 -4.87 4.92 10.62
N SER A 47 -5.39 6.14 10.82
CA SER A 47 -6.71 6.36 11.42
C SER A 47 -7.82 5.67 10.62
N PRO A 48 -9.01 5.40 11.19
CA PRO A 48 -10.12 4.82 10.42
C PRO A 48 -10.48 5.61 9.15
N PRO A 49 -10.54 6.97 9.16
CA PRO A 49 -10.66 7.75 7.92
C PRO A 49 -9.48 7.53 6.95
N GLY A 50 -8.25 7.44 7.45
CA GLY A 50 -7.07 7.14 6.63
C GLY A 50 -7.16 5.77 5.95
N GLN A 51 -7.64 4.75 6.66
CA GLN A 51 -7.87 3.42 6.11
C GLN A 51 -8.95 3.42 5.02
N LEU A 52 -10.01 4.22 5.17
CA LEU A 52 -10.99 4.43 4.12
C LEU A 52 -10.36 5.12 2.89
N LEU A 53 -9.52 6.14 3.11
CA LEU A 53 -8.82 6.83 2.03
C LEU A 53 -7.90 5.89 1.25
N ILE A 54 -7.25 4.92 1.91
CA ILE A 54 -6.46 3.89 1.21
C ILE A 54 -7.33 3.12 0.20
N LEU A 55 -8.57 2.76 0.56
CA LEU A 55 -9.49 2.10 -0.38
C LEU A 55 -9.89 3.04 -1.54
N LEU A 56 -10.16 4.31 -1.24
CA LEU A 56 -10.51 5.31 -2.26
C LEU A 56 -9.34 5.60 -3.21
N TRP A 57 -8.10 5.60 -2.73
CA TRP A 57 -6.91 5.64 -3.56
C TRP A 57 -6.82 4.42 -4.47
N GLY A 58 -7.14 3.23 -3.95
CA GLY A 58 -7.18 2.00 -4.73
C GLY A 58 -8.17 2.09 -5.89
N ALA A 59 -9.39 2.54 -5.60
CA ALA A 59 -10.41 2.80 -6.60
C ALA A 59 -9.97 3.87 -7.62
N SER A 60 -9.25 4.91 -7.17
CA SER A 60 -8.72 5.96 -8.03
C SER A 60 -7.69 5.41 -9.01
N TYR A 61 -6.73 4.59 -8.56
CA TYR A 61 -5.76 3.96 -9.45
C TYR A 61 -6.44 3.08 -10.50
N TYR A 62 -7.44 2.29 -10.09
CA TYR A 62 -8.20 1.43 -11.00
C TYR A 62 -8.99 2.23 -12.04
N ALA A 63 -9.70 3.28 -11.62
CA ALA A 63 -10.41 4.17 -12.52
C ALA A 63 -9.45 4.83 -13.55
N CYS A 64 -8.31 5.35 -13.08
CA CYS A 64 -7.23 5.91 -13.92
C CYS A 64 -6.74 4.90 -14.96
N GLY A 65 -6.47 3.66 -14.52
CA GLY A 65 -5.96 2.59 -15.38
C GLY A 65 -6.98 2.07 -16.39
N ARG A 66 -8.27 2.13 -16.07
CA ARG A 66 -9.36 1.64 -16.92
C ARG A 66 -9.82 2.68 -17.95
N GLU A 67 -10.01 3.92 -17.53
CA GLU A 67 -10.54 5.00 -18.38
C GLU A 67 -9.46 5.76 -19.14
N GLY A 68 -8.20 5.65 -18.69
CA GLY A 68 -7.11 6.46 -19.22
C GLY A 68 -7.10 7.85 -18.58
N CYS A 69 -6.06 8.12 -17.80
CA CYS A 69 -5.81 9.42 -17.19
C CYS A 69 -4.57 10.07 -17.81
N GLY A 70 -4.39 11.37 -17.57
CA GLY A 70 -3.19 12.08 -18.02
C GLY A 70 -1.95 11.57 -17.31
N GLY A 71 -0.80 11.60 -18.00
CA GLY A 71 0.38 10.92 -17.47
C GLY A 71 0.96 11.47 -16.17
N ASP A 72 0.79 12.78 -15.93
CA ASP A 72 1.18 13.41 -14.67
C ASP A 72 0.40 12.87 -13.46
N VAL A 73 -0.78 12.26 -13.67
CA VAL A 73 -1.54 11.60 -12.61
C VAL A 73 -0.77 10.39 -12.08
N TRP A 74 -0.09 9.62 -12.94
CA TRP A 74 0.76 8.51 -12.49
C TRP A 74 1.95 9.01 -11.67
N PHE A 75 2.49 10.19 -11.99
CA PHE A 75 3.54 10.80 -11.17
C PHE A 75 3.03 11.17 -9.78
N VAL A 76 1.83 11.76 -9.69
CA VAL A 76 1.19 12.08 -8.39
C VAL A 76 1.00 10.80 -7.55
N PHE A 77 0.54 9.70 -8.17
CA PHE A 77 0.44 8.42 -7.47
C PHE A 77 1.80 7.88 -7.03
N ALA A 78 2.84 8.02 -7.85
CA ALA A 78 4.19 7.61 -7.49
C ALA A 78 4.73 8.39 -6.27
N VAL A 79 4.49 9.70 -6.23
CA VAL A 79 4.87 10.58 -5.10
C VAL A 79 4.10 10.20 -3.83
N GLU A 80 2.79 9.96 -3.94
CA GLU A 80 1.98 9.49 -2.82
C GLU A 80 2.53 8.17 -2.26
N LYS A 81 2.83 7.19 -3.12
CA LYS A 81 3.45 5.93 -2.68
C LYS A 81 4.83 6.12 -2.06
N ALA A 82 5.66 7.00 -2.60
CA ALA A 82 6.95 7.31 -2.01
C ALA A 82 6.81 7.89 -0.58
N TYR A 83 5.79 8.69 -0.32
CA TYR A 83 5.49 9.18 1.03
C TYR A 83 5.09 8.04 1.99
N TYR A 84 4.22 7.12 1.57
CA TYR A 84 3.87 5.95 2.39
C TYR A 84 5.09 5.04 2.65
N VAL A 85 5.96 4.84 1.66
CA VAL A 85 7.22 4.09 1.83
C VAL A 85 8.13 4.78 2.84
N TYR A 86 8.30 6.10 2.74
CA TYR A 86 9.08 6.86 3.71
C TYR A 86 8.55 6.69 5.14
N LYS A 87 7.22 6.82 5.32
CA LYS A 87 6.57 6.60 6.62
C LYS A 87 6.76 5.19 7.14
N TRP A 88 6.64 4.18 6.28
CA TRP A 88 6.87 2.78 6.61
C TRP A 88 8.32 2.49 7.04
N VAL A 89 9.31 2.99 6.29
CA VAL A 89 10.73 2.85 6.65
C VAL A 89 11.01 3.52 7.98
N SER A 90 10.54 4.76 8.17
CA SER A 90 10.69 5.49 9.44
C SER A 90 10.09 4.73 10.62
N TRP A 91 8.91 4.13 10.45
CA TRP A 91 8.27 3.32 11.49
C TRP A 91 9.09 2.06 11.81
N ASN A 92 9.58 1.33 10.81
CA ASN A 92 10.37 0.11 11.02
C ASN A 92 11.77 0.39 11.59
N MET A 93 12.34 1.58 11.37
CA MET A 93 13.58 2.01 12.02
C MET A 93 13.41 2.33 13.51
N THR A 94 12.19 2.60 13.95
CA THR A 94 11.88 3.04 15.32
C THR A 94 11.11 2.00 16.14
N HIS A 95 10.65 0.92 15.51
CA HIS A 95 9.81 -0.10 16.14
C HIS A 95 10.29 -1.53 15.84
N ASP A 96 10.21 -2.41 16.85
CA ASP A 96 10.46 -3.85 16.68
C ASP A 96 9.18 -4.56 16.17
N ALA A 97 8.98 -4.50 14.86
CA ALA A 97 7.84 -5.12 14.18
C ALA A 97 7.77 -6.63 14.42
N VAL A 98 8.92 -7.33 14.30
CA VAL A 98 9.01 -8.79 14.47
C VAL A 98 8.66 -9.20 15.89
N GLY A 99 9.16 -8.49 16.90
CA GLY A 99 8.80 -8.74 18.28
C GLY A 99 7.33 -8.45 18.58
N LEU A 100 6.75 -7.39 18.02
CA LEU A 100 5.31 -7.10 18.15
C LEU A 100 4.45 -8.25 17.59
N ILE A 101 4.79 -8.75 16.40
CA ILE A 101 4.11 -9.90 15.77
C ILE A 101 4.23 -11.13 16.68
N LYS A 102 5.45 -11.48 17.12
CA LYS A 102 5.69 -12.64 18.00
C LYS A 102 4.91 -12.54 19.31
N ARG A 103 4.87 -11.36 19.95
CA ARG A 103 4.10 -11.13 21.19
C ARG A 103 2.60 -11.36 20.95
N LYS A 104 2.04 -10.84 19.86
CA LYS A 104 0.61 -11.01 19.54
C LYS A 104 0.25 -12.46 19.19
N LEU A 105 1.11 -13.17 18.46
CA LEU A 105 0.90 -14.60 18.14
C LEU A 105 0.89 -15.50 19.38
N LYS A 106 1.60 -15.12 20.45
CA LYS A 106 1.58 -15.82 21.75
C LYS A 106 0.39 -15.47 22.64
N SER A 107 -0.36 -14.42 22.30
CA SER A 107 -1.52 -13.99 23.06
C SER A 107 -2.78 -14.82 22.71
N ARG A 108 -3.83 -14.73 23.53
CA ARG A 108 -5.13 -15.36 23.21
C ARG A 108 -5.76 -14.81 21.93
N ASP A 109 -5.49 -13.53 21.62
CA ASP A 109 -5.98 -12.86 20.42
C ASP A 109 -4.92 -12.88 19.32
N LYS A 110 -4.84 -14.00 18.59
CA LYS A 110 -3.89 -14.17 17.48
C LYS A 110 -4.14 -13.21 16.32
N MET A 111 -5.39 -12.82 16.09
CA MET A 111 -5.75 -11.83 15.07
C MET A 111 -5.18 -10.44 15.39
N GLY A 112 -4.83 -10.18 16.65
CA GLY A 112 -4.08 -8.99 17.04
C GLY A 112 -2.70 -8.87 16.38
N ALA A 113 -2.18 -9.93 15.75
CA ALA A 113 -0.95 -9.90 14.97
C ALA A 113 -1.11 -9.24 13.60
N LEU A 114 -2.33 -9.06 13.09
CA LEU A 114 -2.58 -8.45 11.77
C LEU A 114 -2.12 -7.00 11.70
N ALA A 115 -2.35 -6.21 12.76
CA ALA A 115 -1.92 -4.81 12.80
C ALA A 115 -0.39 -4.63 12.71
N PRO A 116 0.44 -5.28 13.56
CA PRO A 116 1.89 -5.17 13.41
C PRO A 116 2.41 -5.87 12.14
N LEU A 117 1.72 -6.91 11.64
CA LEU A 117 2.07 -7.53 10.35
C LEU A 117 1.86 -6.54 9.20
N PHE A 118 0.74 -5.83 9.18
CA PHE A 118 0.47 -4.77 8.20
C PHE A 118 1.58 -3.72 8.23
N HIS A 119 1.88 -3.16 9.42
CA HIS A 119 2.95 -2.17 9.60
C HIS A 119 4.34 -2.67 9.23
N ALA A 120 4.59 -3.98 9.33
CA ALA A 120 5.84 -4.58 8.91
C ALA A 120 5.97 -4.67 7.37
N THR A 121 4.86 -4.76 6.62
CA THR A 121 4.92 -5.16 5.20
C THR A 121 4.30 -4.19 4.21
N TYR A 122 3.38 -3.30 4.61
CA TYR A 122 2.61 -2.49 3.66
C TYR A 122 3.50 -1.66 2.72
N GLY A 123 4.57 -1.07 3.24
CA GLY A 123 5.44 -0.20 2.44
C GLY A 123 6.26 -0.94 1.39
N ALA A 124 6.45 -2.26 1.51
CA ALA A 124 7.06 -3.05 0.43
C ALA A 124 6.13 -3.10 -0.79
N ALA A 125 4.81 -3.27 -0.57
CA ALA A 125 3.83 -3.24 -1.64
C ALA A 125 3.69 -1.82 -2.23
N ASP A 126 3.70 -0.79 -1.39
CA ASP A 126 3.67 0.60 -1.85
C ASP A 126 4.92 0.96 -2.66
N ALA A 127 6.10 0.44 -2.31
CA ALA A 127 7.32 0.66 -3.09
C ALA A 127 7.21 0.07 -4.50
N VAL A 128 6.66 -1.15 -4.63
CA VAL A 128 6.42 -1.77 -5.94
C VAL A 128 5.42 -0.95 -6.76
N LEU A 129 4.30 -0.54 -6.15
CA LEU A 129 3.31 0.29 -6.84
C LEU A 129 3.89 1.65 -7.25
N GLY A 130 4.65 2.30 -6.37
CA GLY A 130 5.32 3.57 -6.67
C GLY A 130 6.27 3.46 -7.86
N CYS A 131 7.07 2.38 -7.92
CA CYS A 131 7.92 2.09 -9.07
C CYS A 131 7.12 1.85 -10.36
N MET A 132 5.99 1.13 -10.28
CA MET A 132 5.12 0.90 -11.43
C MET A 132 4.51 2.21 -11.95
N PHE A 133 3.99 3.06 -11.07
CA PHE A 133 3.41 4.36 -11.44
C PHE A 133 4.46 5.31 -12.00
N PHE A 134 5.66 5.35 -11.40
CA PHE A 134 6.77 6.12 -11.95
C PHE A 134 7.18 5.63 -13.35
N ALA A 135 7.21 4.31 -13.56
CA ALA A 135 7.51 3.74 -14.87
C ALA A 135 6.44 4.07 -15.92
N LEU A 136 5.15 4.15 -15.56
CA LEU A 136 4.09 4.60 -16.47
C LEU A 136 4.26 6.07 -16.85
N TRP A 137 4.50 6.94 -15.86
CA TRP A 137 4.77 8.35 -16.11
C TRP A 137 5.96 8.55 -17.07
N ARG A 138 7.03 7.79 -16.87
CA ARG A 138 8.21 7.81 -17.76
C ARG A 138 7.91 7.36 -19.20
N GLN A 139 6.86 6.59 -19.41
CA GLN A 139 6.40 6.16 -20.74
C GLN A 139 5.49 7.20 -21.41
N GLY A 140 5.16 8.31 -20.75
CA GLY A 140 4.19 9.29 -21.25
C GLY A 140 2.77 8.74 -21.34
N ARG A 141 2.49 7.67 -20.57
CA ARG A 141 1.15 7.11 -20.35
C ARG A 141 0.46 7.87 -19.26
#